data_AF-A0A8J5Z4U2-F1
#
_entry.id   AF-A0A8J5Z4U2-F1
#
_cell.length_a   1.000
_cell.length_b   1.000
_cell.length_c   1.000
_cell.angle_alpha   90.00
_cell.angle_beta   90.00
_cell.angle_gamma   90.00
#
_symmetry.space_group_name_H-M   'P 1'
#
loop_
_entity.id
_entity.type
_entity.pdbx_description
1 polymer ?
#
loop_
_entity_poly.entity_id
_entity_poly.type
_entity_poly.pdbx_seq_one_letter_code
_entity_poly.pdbx_strand_id
1 'polypeptide(L)'
;MIVHIYESDASYSDSFESDGDKVDGPKVELVGIPCKHAISCMQLLTVNPETYANTCYTVTTRLNIYNHLINLVKGLMQWEHVRDMEPILPAMIRRPPGRPKQTKRKEVDEARKSGPKLSKT
;
A
#
# COMPACT_ATOMS: atom_id res chain seq x y z
N MET A 1 -15.75 17.12 30.51
CA MET A 1 -16.06 17.67 29.17
C MET A 1 -15.04 17.14 28.17
N ILE A 2 -15.21 15.91 27.71
CA ILE A 2 -14.48 15.33 26.56
C ILE A 2 -15.49 14.44 25.83
N VAL A 3 -16.50 15.05 25.24
CA VAL A 3 -17.50 14.36 24.40
C VAL A 3 -17.97 15.29 23.27
N HIS A 4 -17.06 16.02 22.61
CA HIS A 4 -17.39 16.82 21.42
C HIS A 4 -16.20 16.92 20.44
N ILE A 5 -15.56 15.79 20.11
CA ILE A 5 -14.55 15.73 19.03
C ILE A 5 -14.86 14.62 18.00
N TYR A 6 -16.11 14.19 17.89
CA TYR A 6 -16.53 13.21 16.89
C TYR A 6 -17.57 13.78 15.94
N GLU A 7 -17.18 14.81 15.21
CA GLU A 7 -17.80 15.14 13.92
C GLU A 7 -16.83 16.01 13.14
N SER A 8 -16.01 15.36 12.32
CA SER A 8 -15.37 16.00 11.16
C SER A 8 -14.87 14.91 10.22
N ASP A 9 -15.50 14.92 9.04
CA ASP A 9 -14.97 14.49 7.75
C ASP A 9 -15.19 13.03 7.35
N ALA A 10 -16.46 12.76 7.07
CA ALA A 10 -16.86 11.95 5.93
C ALA A 10 -16.30 12.56 4.63
N SER A 11 -15.15 12.05 4.16
CA SER A 11 -14.77 11.88 2.74
C SER A 11 -13.27 11.61 2.60
N TYR A 12 -12.76 10.55 3.23
CA TYR A 12 -11.47 10.00 2.81
C TYR A 12 -11.68 9.13 1.56
N SER A 13 -11.76 9.78 0.39
CA SER A 13 -11.66 9.10 -0.89
C SER A 13 -10.19 8.83 -1.18
N ASP A 14 -9.75 7.61 -0.89
CA ASP A 14 -8.41 7.11 -1.25
C ASP A 14 -8.41 6.69 -2.72
N SER A 15 -7.71 7.46 -3.56
CA SER A 15 -7.39 7.08 -4.93
C SER A 15 -6.19 6.15 -4.88
N PHE A 16 -6.43 4.84 -4.96
CA PHE A 16 -5.36 3.85 -4.98
C PHE A 16 -4.68 3.83 -6.37
N GLU A 17 -3.58 4.57 -6.51
CA GLU A 17 -2.62 4.34 -7.58
C GLU A 17 -1.83 3.06 -7.28
N SER A 18 -2.09 2.01 -8.06
CA SER A 18 -1.38 0.74 -7.95
C SER A 18 -0.03 0.84 -8.68
N ASP A 19 1.00 1.32 -7.99
CA ASP A 19 2.38 1.15 -8.45
C ASP A 19 2.84 -0.28 -8.15
N GLY A 20 3.01 -1.04 -9.23
CA GLY A 20 3.35 -2.45 -9.19
C GLY A 20 4.82 -2.69 -8.86
N ASP A 21 5.16 -2.71 -7.58
CA ASP A 21 6.39 -3.32 -7.09
C ASP A 21 6.07 -4.55 -6.22
N LYS A 22 6.48 -5.72 -6.71
CA LYS A 22 6.31 -7.03 -6.06
C LYS A 22 7.26 -7.11 -4.85
N VAL A 23 6.72 -6.86 -3.67
CA VAL A 23 7.33 -7.28 -2.40
C VAL A 23 6.47 -8.43 -1.87
N ASP A 24 7.06 -9.63 -1.76
CA ASP A 24 6.40 -10.82 -1.23
C ASP A 24 6.23 -10.70 0.32
N GLY A 25 5.45 -9.71 0.76
CA GLY A 25 4.91 -9.61 2.11
C GLY A 25 3.61 -10.42 2.24
N PRO A 26 3.06 -10.59 3.46
CA PRO A 26 1.78 -11.27 3.65
C PRO A 26 0.74 -10.60 2.76
N LYS A 27 0.23 -11.37 1.78
CA LYS A 27 -0.75 -10.93 0.80
C LYS A 27 -2.02 -10.56 1.55
N VAL A 28 -2.22 -9.27 1.80
CA VAL A 28 -3.47 -8.77 2.35
C VAL A 28 -4.53 -8.92 1.27
N GLU A 29 -5.30 -9.99 1.40
CA GLU A 29 -6.50 -10.19 0.63
C GLU A 29 -7.49 -9.08 1.04
N LEU A 30 -7.67 -8.06 0.19
CA LEU A 30 -8.76 -7.06 0.30
C LEU A 30 -10.12 -7.73 -0.02
N VAL A 31 -10.36 -8.89 0.58
CA VAL A 31 -11.50 -9.76 0.30
C VAL A 31 -12.60 -9.38 1.28
N GLY A 32 -13.43 -8.44 0.86
CA GLY A 32 -14.59 -8.08 1.68
C GLY A 32 -15.33 -6.82 1.30
N ILE A 33 -14.83 -5.99 0.38
CA ILE A 33 -15.57 -4.82 -0.12
C ILE A 33 -15.89 -5.07 -1.60
N PRO A 34 -17.17 -4.95 -2.02
CA PRO A 34 -17.53 -5.10 -3.43
C PRO A 34 -16.81 -4.06 -4.29
N CYS A 35 -16.37 -4.46 -5.49
CA CYS A 35 -15.76 -3.52 -6.43
C CYS A 35 -16.80 -2.49 -6.92
N LYS A 36 -16.33 -1.36 -7.47
CA LYS A 36 -17.21 -0.31 -8.02
C LYS A 36 -18.29 -0.84 -8.98
N HIS A 37 -17.95 -1.82 -9.83
CA HIS A 37 -18.91 -2.44 -10.74
C HIS A 37 -19.98 -3.26 -10.01
N ALA A 38 -19.58 -4.03 -8.99
CA ALA A 38 -20.51 -4.79 -8.17
C ALA A 38 -21.49 -3.87 -7.43
N ILE A 39 -21.00 -2.73 -6.89
CA ILE A 39 -21.85 -1.71 -6.25
C ILE A 39 -22.87 -1.14 -7.25
N SER A 40 -22.45 -0.79 -8.47
CA SER A 40 -23.36 -0.31 -9.51
C SER A 40 -24.42 -1.34 -9.89
N CYS A 41 -24.05 -2.61 -10.03
CA CYS A 41 -25.02 -3.69 -10.28
C CYS A 41 -25.99 -3.87 -9.10
N MET A 42 -25.52 -3.80 -7.86
CA MET A 42 -26.37 -3.89 -6.66
C MET A 42 -27.39 -2.74 -6.60
N GLN A 43 -26.96 -1.52 -6.92
CA GLN A 43 -27.85 -0.35 -7.00
C GLN A 43 -28.96 -0.55 -8.06
N LEU A 44 -28.61 -1.06 -9.24
CA LEU A 44 -29.57 -1.38 -10.29
C LEU A 44 -30.59 -2.44 -9.83
N LEU A 45 -30.14 -3.42 -9.05
CA LEU A 45 -30.96 -4.49 -8.50
C LEU A 45 -31.68 -4.09 -7.20
N THR A 46 -31.56 -2.85 -6.73
CA THR A 46 -32.10 -2.35 -5.45
C THR A 46 -31.66 -3.17 -4.22
N VAL A 47 -30.45 -3.74 -4.29
CA VAL A 47 -29.83 -4.52 -3.23
C VAL A 47 -28.86 -3.64 -2.44
N ASN A 48 -28.87 -3.73 -1.11
CA ASN A 48 -27.98 -2.95 -0.26
C ASN A 48 -26.53 -3.51 -0.30
N PRO A 49 -25.53 -2.75 -0.81
CA PRO A 49 -24.14 -3.22 -0.89
C PRO A 49 -23.47 -3.43 0.47
N GLU A 50 -23.94 -2.78 1.55
CA GLU A 50 -23.38 -2.93 2.89
C GLU A 50 -23.58 -4.34 3.44
N THR A 51 -24.62 -5.05 2.99
CA THR A 51 -24.89 -6.43 3.40
C THR A 51 -23.89 -7.44 2.82
N TYR A 52 -23.15 -7.05 1.78
CA TYR A 52 -22.10 -7.85 1.14
C TYR A 52 -20.71 -7.48 1.66
N ALA A 53 -20.60 -6.41 2.46
CA ALA A 53 -19.35 -6.05 3.10
C ALA A 53 -19.00 -7.09 4.18
N ASN A 54 -17.72 -7.45 4.28
CA ASN A 54 -17.25 -8.33 5.34
C ASN A 54 -17.52 -7.71 6.71
N THR A 55 -17.91 -8.52 7.69
CA THR A 55 -18.12 -8.13 9.08
C THR A 55 -16.96 -7.34 9.67
N CYS A 56 -15.72 -7.57 9.22
CA CYS A 56 -14.54 -6.82 9.63
C CYS A 56 -14.67 -5.29 9.44
N TYR A 57 -15.49 -4.84 8.49
CA TYR A 57 -15.70 -3.41 8.19
C TYR A 57 -16.92 -2.80 8.90
N THR A 58 -17.62 -3.56 9.73
CA THR A 58 -18.77 -3.06 10.49
C THR A 58 -18.35 -2.12 11.61
N VAL A 59 -19.20 -1.15 11.93
CA VAL A 59 -18.98 -0.21 13.04
C VAL A 59 -18.82 -0.96 14.36
N THR A 60 -19.58 -2.03 14.57
CA THR A 60 -19.48 -2.88 15.77
C THR A 60 -18.10 -3.52 15.89
N THR A 61 -17.55 -4.05 14.80
CA THR A 61 -16.21 -4.65 14.80
C THR A 61 -15.13 -3.61 15.03
N ARG A 62 -15.25 -2.42 14.41
CA ARG A 62 -14.36 -1.29 14.69
C ARG A 62 -14.38 -0.93 16.19
N LEU A 63 -15.56 -0.75 16.77
CA LEU A 63 -15.68 -0.42 18.18
C LEU A 63 -15.10 -1.51 19.07
N ASN A 64 -15.32 -2.78 18.74
CA ASN A 64 -14.76 -3.91 19.48
C ASN A 64 -13.22 -3.93 19.46
N ILE A 65 -12.60 -3.71 18.28
CA ILE A 65 -11.14 -3.67 18.14
C ILE A 65 -10.53 -2.56 19.00
N TYR A 66 -11.16 -1.37 19.00
CA TYR A 66 -10.69 -0.21 19.76
C TYR A 66 -11.29 -0.10 21.17
N ASN A 67 -12.08 -1.10 21.61
CA ASN A 67 -12.67 -1.11 22.95
C ASN A 67 -11.60 -1.30 24.03
N HIS A 68 -10.46 -1.86 23.65
CA HIS A 68 -9.33 -2.06 24.54
C HIS A 68 -8.58 -0.75 24.74
N LEU A 69 -8.19 -0.46 25.98
CA LEU A 69 -7.33 0.67 26.30
C LEU A 69 -5.98 0.47 25.63
N ILE A 70 -5.69 1.28 24.61
CA ILE A 70 -4.35 1.40 24.06
C ILE A 70 -3.51 2.10 25.11
N ASN A 71 -2.69 1.34 25.83
CA ASN A 71 -1.75 1.91 26.79
C ASN A 71 -0.81 2.83 26.03
N LEU A 72 -0.79 4.10 26.44
CA LEU A 72 0.18 5.04 25.92
C LEU A 72 1.58 4.50 26.22
N VAL A 73 2.46 4.57 25.23
CA VAL A 73 3.87 4.29 25.46
C VAL A 73 4.34 5.24 26.54
N LYS A 74 4.92 4.66 27.59
CA LYS A 74 5.49 5.43 28.70
C LYS A 74 6.43 6.51 28.15
N GLY A 75 6.52 7.67 28.80
CA GLY A 75 7.42 8.73 28.34
C GLY A 75 8.88 8.25 28.33
N LEU A 76 9.76 8.88 27.55
CA LEU A 76 11.19 8.52 27.46
C LEU A 76 11.87 8.39 28.83
N MET A 77 11.48 9.22 29.81
CA MET A 77 12.01 9.21 31.18
C MET A 77 11.57 8.00 32.02
N GLN A 78 10.55 7.26 31.58
CA GLN A 78 10.00 6.08 32.25
C GLN A 78 10.46 4.77 31.59
N TRP A 79 11.30 4.85 30.55
CA TRP A 79 11.88 3.66 29.90
C TRP A 79 13.04 3.13 30.75
N GLU A 80 13.09 1.82 30.91
CA GLU A 80 14.19 1.15 31.59
C GLU A 80 15.46 1.30 30.75
N HIS A 81 16.55 1.75 31.39
CA HIS A 81 17.86 1.80 30.75
C HIS A 81 18.43 0.38 30.66
N VAL A 82 18.28 -0.25 29.49
CA VAL A 82 18.83 -1.58 29.26
C VAL A 82 20.31 -1.42 28.92
N ARG A 83 21.20 -1.81 29.85
CA ARG A 83 22.66 -1.66 29.71
C ARG A 83 23.30 -2.68 28.78
N ASP A 84 22.66 -3.83 28.61
CA ASP A 84 23.24 -5.00 27.92
C ASP A 84 22.50 -5.35 26.61
N MET A 85 21.88 -4.37 25.96
CA MET A 85 21.20 -4.60 24.66
C MET A 85 22.19 -4.57 23.51
N GLU A 86 22.07 -5.56 22.62
CA GLU A 86 22.77 -5.56 21.35
C GLU A 86 22.34 -4.34 20.50
N PRO A 87 23.28 -3.64 19.85
CA PRO A 87 22.93 -2.49 19.02
C PRO A 87 21.94 -2.87 17.93
N ILE A 88 20.83 -2.11 17.81
CA ILE A 88 19.90 -2.27 16.69
C ILE A 88 20.63 -1.79 15.43
N LEU A 89 21.08 -2.74 14.61
CA LEU A 89 21.68 -2.43 13.32
C LEU A 89 20.58 -2.04 12.32
N PRO A 90 20.75 -0.95 11.55
CA PRO A 90 19.81 -0.62 10.50
C PRO A 90 19.76 -1.76 9.48
N ALA A 91 18.57 -2.02 8.95
CA ALA A 91 18.42 -2.98 7.86
C ALA A 91 19.34 -2.58 6.70
N MET A 92 20.01 -3.57 6.11
CA MET A 92 20.86 -3.33 4.93
C MET A 92 19.99 -2.87 3.75
N ILE A 93 20.02 -1.57 3.46
CA ILE A 93 19.35 -1.01 2.29
C ILE A 93 20.10 -1.47 1.05
N ARG A 94 19.49 -2.35 0.25
CA ARG A 94 20.01 -2.74 -1.06
C ARG A 94 19.41 -1.82 -2.11
N ARG A 95 20.27 -1.27 -2.98
CA ARG A 95 19.78 -0.60 -4.20
C ARG A 95 19.06 -1.67 -5.04
N PRO A 96 17.81 -1.42 -5.47
CA PRO A 96 17.15 -2.36 -6.37
C PRO A 96 18.01 -2.53 -7.64
N PRO A 97 18.05 -3.73 -8.23
CA PRO A 97 18.73 -3.92 -9.50
C PRO A 97 18.13 -2.91 -10.50
N GLY A 98 19.00 -2.09 -11.09
CA GLY A 98 18.57 -1.10 -12.07
C GLY A 98 17.80 -1.77 -13.21
N ARG A 99 16.83 -1.05 -13.78
CA ARG A 99 16.05 -1.55 -14.92
C ARG A 99 17.00 -2.06 -16.00
N PRO A 100 16.93 -3.34 -16.40
CA PRO A 100 17.77 -3.83 -17.49
C PRO A 100 17.46 -2.99 -18.73
N LYS A 101 18.50 -2.43 -19.34
CA LYS A 101 18.37 -1.63 -20.55
C LYS A 101 17.76 -2.52 -21.62
N GLN A 102 16.51 -2.24 -21.99
CA GLN A 102 15.88 -2.92 -23.11
C GLN A 102 16.56 -2.48 -24.40
N THR A 103 17.44 -3.33 -24.93
CA THR A 103 17.95 -3.18 -26.29
C THR A 103 16.83 -3.66 -27.22
N LYS A 104 16.24 -2.76 -28.01
CA LYS A 104 15.29 -3.17 -29.06
C LYS A 104 15.98 -4.19 -29.97
N ARG A 105 15.35 -5.34 -30.20
CA ARG A 105 15.74 -6.24 -31.29
C ARG A 105 15.56 -5.46 -32.59
N LYS A 106 16.63 -5.31 -33.36
CA LYS A 106 16.51 -4.85 -34.75
C LYS A 106 15.85 -5.97 -35.53
N GLU A 107 14.81 -5.64 -36.27
CA GLU A 107 14.17 -6.57 -37.20
C GLU A 107 15.16 -6.98 -38.29
N VAL A 108 14.99 -8.17 -38.88
CA VAL A 108 15.92 -8.73 -39.88
C VAL A 108 16.08 -7.79 -41.09
N ASP A 109 15.07 -6.96 -41.36
CA ASP A 109 15.04 -5.99 -42.47
C ASP A 109 15.66 -4.62 -42.14
N GLU A 110 16.11 -4.37 -40.90
CA GLU A 110 16.90 -3.17 -40.63
C GLU A 110 18.29 -3.31 -41.25
N ALA A 111 18.45 -2.78 -42.47
CA ALA A 111 19.74 -2.67 -43.14
C ALA A 111 20.79 -2.08 -42.19
N ARG A 112 21.87 -2.83 -41.97
CA ARG A 112 23.07 -2.28 -41.35
C ARG A 112 23.60 -1.22 -42.31
N LYS A 113 23.39 0.06 -42.00
CA LYS A 113 24.12 1.15 -42.68
C LYS A 113 25.60 0.99 -42.33
N SER A 114 26.31 0.14 -43.08
CA SER A 114 27.78 0.06 -43.07
C SER A 114 28.32 1.20 -43.93
N GLY A 115 28.16 2.42 -43.43
CA GLY A 115 28.98 3.54 -43.89
C GLY A 115 30.20 3.66 -43.00
N PRO A 116 31.41 3.93 -43.54
CA PRO A 116 32.56 4.24 -42.71
C PRO A 116 32.23 5.44 -41.83
N LYS A 117 32.50 5.32 -40.53
CA LYS A 117 32.37 6.43 -39.59
C LYS A 117 33.46 7.45 -39.93
N LEU A 118 33.08 8.57 -40.52
CA LEU A 118 33.93 9.76 -40.55
C LEU A 118 34.08 10.26 -39.11
N SER A 119 35.31 10.24 -38.57
CA SER A 119 35.65 10.95 -37.35
C SER A 119 35.56 12.45 -37.62
N LYS A 120 34.73 13.17 -36.88
CA LYS A 120 34.88 14.62 -36.76
C LYS A 120 35.96 14.89 -35.72
N THR A 121 36.99 15.61 -36.16
CA THR A 121 37.97 16.32 -35.33
C THR A 121 37.27 17.35 -34.46
#